data_AF-A0A8J9S0M6-F1
#
_entry.id   AF-A0A8J9S0M6-F1
#
_cell.length_a   1.000
_cell.length_b   1.000
_cell.length_c   1.000
_cell.angle_alpha   90.00
_cell.angle_beta   90.00
_cell.angle_gamma   90.00
#
_symmetry.space_group_name_H-M   'P 1'
#
loop_
_entity.id
_entity.type
_entity.pdbx_description
1 polymer ?
#
loop_
_entity_poly.entity_id
_entity_poly.type
_entity_poly.pdbx_seq_one_letter_code
_entity_poly.pdbx_strand_id
1 'polypeptide(L)' 'MRLLTHNALRNNAAAAKGKGFPLRITATEVEVKDSCPFDERRLVFVEGLLSTLDWSALIE' A
#
# COMPACT_ATOMS: atom_id res chain seq x y z
N MET A 1 -4.67 8.54 -4.21
CA MET A 1 -4.22 7.13 -4.14
C MET A 1 -4.47 6.62 -2.74
N ARG A 2 -4.87 5.36 -2.52
CA ARG A 2 -4.98 4.84 -1.14
C ARG A 2 -3.57 4.55 -0.61
N LEU A 3 -3.35 4.74 0.68
CA LEU A 3 -2.04 4.46 1.27
C LEU A 3 -1.59 3.03 0.90
N LEU A 4 -2.40 2.01 1.13
CA LEU A 4 -2.11 0.59 0.82
C LEU A 4 -1.54 0.33 -0.59
N THR A 5 -1.86 1.15 -1.57
CA THR A 5 -1.38 1.00 -2.96
C THR A 5 0.15 1.08 -3.05
N HIS A 6 0.84 1.83 -2.18
CA HIS A 6 2.31 1.90 -2.19
C HIS A 6 2.97 0.55 -1.93
N ASN A 7 2.30 -0.33 -1.17
CA ASN A 7 2.80 -1.65 -0.83
C ASN A 7 2.76 -2.65 -2.01
N ALA A 8 2.14 -2.25 -3.13
CA ALA A 8 2.10 -3.04 -4.37
C ALA A 8 2.84 -2.38 -5.54
N LEU A 9 3.16 -1.08 -5.46
CA LEU A 9 3.76 -0.34 -6.57
C LEU A 9 5.26 -0.59 -6.65
N ARG A 10 5.75 -0.86 -7.87
CA ARG A 10 7.17 -1.13 -8.14
C ARG A 10 7.69 -0.31 -9.31
N ASN A 11 8.97 0.04 -9.29
CA ASN A 11 9.66 0.63 -10.43
C ASN A 11 9.86 -0.43 -11.52
N ASN A 12 9.23 -0.21 -12.67
CA ASN A 12 9.27 -1.14 -13.81
C ASN A 12 10.44 -0.88 -14.79
N ALA A 13 11.31 0.10 -14.50
CA ALA A 13 12.49 0.35 -15.33
C ALA A 13 13.44 -0.85 -15.29
N ALA A 14 14.02 -1.21 -16.44
CA ALA A 14 14.95 -2.33 -16.55
C ALA A 14 16.17 -2.20 -15.60
N ALA A 15 16.62 -0.97 -15.34
CA ALA A 15 17.72 -0.67 -14.42
C ALA A 15 17.37 -0.94 -12.93
N ALA A 16 16.08 -1.05 -12.58
CA ALA A 16 15.61 -1.26 -11.22
C ALA A 16 15.36 -2.75 -10.88
N LYS A 17 15.83 -3.69 -11.71
CA LYS A 17 15.61 -5.14 -11.52
C LYS A 17 16.06 -5.59 -10.12
N GLY A 18 15.10 -6.06 -9.31
CA GLY A 18 15.31 -6.53 -7.93
C GLY A 18 15.43 -5.44 -6.86
N LYS A 19 15.39 -4.15 -7.23
CA LYS A 19 15.47 -3.00 -6.31
C LYS A 19 14.34 -1.97 -6.50
N GLY A 20 13.34 -2.31 -7.31
CA GLY A 20 12.24 -1.42 -7.64
C GLY A 20 11.15 -1.30 -6.56
N PHE A 21 11.33 -1.90 -5.39
CA PHE A 21 10.35 -1.93 -4.31
C PHE A 21 11.05 -1.82 -2.93
N PRO A 22 10.48 -1.07 -1.96
CA PRO A 22 9.35 -0.16 -2.12
C PRO A 22 9.69 1.11 -2.90
N LEU A 23 8.66 1.79 -3.40
CA LEU A 23 8.82 3.14 -3.94
C LEU A 23 8.83 4.14 -2.79
N ARG A 24 9.82 5.05 -2.77
CA ARG A 24 9.82 6.19 -1.85
C ARG A 24 8.80 7.22 -2.34
N ILE A 25 7.80 7.48 -1.50
CA ILE A 25 6.72 8.41 -1.82
C ILE A 25 6.90 9.67 -0.99
N THR A 26 6.96 10.82 -1.67
CA THR A 26 6.82 12.13 -1.04
C THR A 26 5.41 12.64 -1.36
N ALA A 27 4.53 12.65 -0.36
CA ALA A 27 3.19 13.20 -0.54
C ALA A 27 3.21 14.72 -0.32
N THR A 28 2.80 15.49 -1.33
CA THR A 28 2.64 16.94 -1.20
C THR A 28 1.33 17.32 -0.51
N GLU A 29 0.34 16.42 -0.56
CA GLU A 29 -0.98 16.59 0.03
C GLU A 29 -1.50 15.23 0.52
N VAL A 30 -2.12 15.22 1.70
CA VAL A 30 -2.71 14.02 2.31
C VAL A 30 -4.11 14.39 2.80
N GLU A 31 -5.09 13.58 2.41
CA GLU A 31 -6.48 13.73 2.83
C GLU A 31 -6.94 12.44 3.51
N VAL A 32 -7.52 12.57 4.70
CA VAL A 32 -8.19 11.46 5.39
C VAL A 32 -9.68 11.56 5.07
N LYS A 33 -10.17 10.61 4.27
CA LYS A 33 -11.60 10.48 4.00
C LYS A 33 -12.20 9.50 4.98
N ASP A 34 -13.07 9.98 5.88
CA ASP A 34 -13.92 9.12 6.69
C ASP A 34 -14.80 8.31 5.74
N SER A 35 -14.40 7.05 5.52
CA SER A 35 -15.07 6.18 4.57
C SER A 35 -15.89 5.15 5.33
N CYS A 36 -17.20 5.17 5.08
CA CYS A 36 -18.27 4.20 5.40
C CYS A 36 -18.12 3.33 6.67
N PRO A 37 -19.20 3.08 7.42
CA PRO A 37 -19.15 2.22 8.61
C PRO A 37 -18.46 0.88 8.31
N PHE A 38 -17.61 0.45 9.25
CA PHE A 38 -16.90 -0.81 9.17
C PHE A 38 -17.92 -1.97 9.10
N ASP A 39 -17.81 -2.83 8.10
CA ASP A 39 -18.69 -3.98 7.89
C ASP A 39 -17.89 -5.29 7.79
N GLU A 40 -18.59 -6.43 7.90
CA GLU A 40 -17.98 -7.76 7.86
C GLU A 40 -17.22 -8.03 6.54
N ARG A 41 -17.67 -7.44 5.43
CA ARG A 41 -17.00 -7.59 4.13
C ARG A 41 -15.62 -6.94 4.13
N ARG A 42 -15.50 -5.75 4.74
CA ARG A 42 -14.21 -5.09 4.93
C ARG A 42 -13.29 -5.87 5.85
N LEU A 43 -13.82 -6.49 6.91
CA LEU A 43 -13.01 -7.33 7.80
C LEU A 43 -12.37 -8.50 7.02
N VAL A 44 -13.17 -9.27 6.28
CA VAL A 44 -12.67 -10.41 5.47
C VAL A 44 -11.65 -9.95 4.43
N PHE A 45 -11.89 -8.79 3.79
CA PHE A 45 -10.94 -8.22 2.84
C PHE A 45 -9.60 -7.86 3.49
N VAL A 46 -9.63 -7.21 4.66
CA VAL A 46 -8.42 -6.83 5.40
C VAL A 46 -7.67 -8.09 5.83
N GLU A 47 -8.34 -9.06 6.44
CA GLU A 47 -7.72 -10.33 6.88
C GLU A 47 -7.03 -11.07 5.74
N GLY A 48 -7.65 -11.15 4.56
CA GLY A 48 -7.04 -11.75 3.38
C GLY A 48 -5.78 -11.01 2.91
N LEU A 49 -5.76 -9.68 3.04
CA LEU A 49 -4.64 -8.84 2.63
C LEU A 49 -3.44 -8.94 3.56
N LEU A 50 -3.63 -9.12 4.88
CA LEU A 50 -2.54 -9.10 5.87
C LEU A 50 -1.37 -10.01 5.52
N SER A 51 -1.65 -11.17 4.93
CA SER A 51 -0.65 -12.16 4.51
C SER A 51 0.20 -11.73 3.31
N THR A 52 -0.30 -10.78 2.52
CA THR A 52 0.33 -10.33 1.26
C THR A 52 1.09 -9.02 1.43
N LEU A 53 0.94 -8.36 2.57
CA LEU A 53 1.60 -7.09 2.86
C LEU A 53 3.05 -7.28 3.26
N ASP A 54 3.92 -6.48 2.67
CA ASP A 54 5.27 -6.29 3.17
C ASP A 54 5.24 -5.24 4.29
N TRP A 55 5.28 -5.71 5.53
CA TRP A 55 5.21 -4.87 6.73
C TRP A 55 6.39 -3.91 6.85
N SER A 56 7.57 -4.29 6.37
CA SER A 56 8.74 -3.42 6.39
C SER A 56 8.55 -2.26 5.42
N ALA A 57 8.04 -2.53 4.22
CA ALA A 57 7.72 -1.50 3.23
C ALA A 57 6.54 -0.60 3.63
N LEU A 58 5.68 -1.03 4.55
CA LEU A 58 4.54 -0.23 5.04
C LEU A 58 4.96 0.90 5.99
N ILE A 59 6.11 0.74 6.65
CA ILE A 59 6.63 1.63 7.69
C ILE A 59 7.70 2.59 7.14
N GLU A 60 8.28 2.28 5.97
CA GLU A 60 9.27 3.12 5.26
C GLU A 60 8.64 4.36 4.60
#